data_AF-A0A9E1WT91-F1
#
_entry.id   AF-A0A9E1WT91-F1
#
_cell.length_a   1.000
_cell.length_b   1.000
_cell.length_c   1.000
_cell.angle_alpha   90.00
_cell.angle_beta   90.00
_cell.angle_gamma   90.00
#
_symmetry.space_group_name_H-M   'P 1'
#
loop_
_entity.id
_entity.type
_entity.pdbx_description
1 polymer ?
#
loop_
_entity_poly.entity_id
_entity_poly.type
_entity_poly.pdbx_seq_one_letter_code
_entity_poly.pdbx_strand_id
1 'polypeptide(L)'
;PGANFYYAQEDVLFEMAEKKGFNWSVHRPHTMIGLVIGNAMNMAVTLAVYASICKHTGRPFVYPGSPEQYNAATDVSDARVVAAQLMWAANTPEAANTPFNTVNGDIFRWTWLWKKIADYFELDAAEYPGQPTPLETQMADAPAVWSDIIAKHGLQDIPVGKLASWWHSDADLGRDIECFTDMTNSRILGYDTYQPTLASFTDVFDELRAQKIIPS
;
A
#
# COMPACT_ATOMS: atom_id res chain seq x y z
N PRO A 1 0.01 24.80 -12.22
CA PRO A 1 -0.20 23.33 -12.12
C PRO A 1 0.63 22.61 -13.19
N GLY A 2 1.37 21.56 -12.84
CA GLY A 2 2.06 20.70 -13.80
C GLY A 2 1.09 19.80 -14.57
N ALA A 3 1.56 19.12 -15.62
CA ALA A 3 0.78 18.12 -16.32
C ALA A 3 0.50 16.93 -15.38
N ASN A 4 -0.76 16.76 -14.98
CA ASN A 4 -1.23 15.62 -14.18
C ASN A 4 -2.56 15.12 -14.76
N PHE A 5 -2.63 13.83 -15.07
CA PHE A 5 -3.81 13.23 -15.69
C PHE A 5 -5.04 13.26 -14.76
N TYR A 6 -4.86 13.38 -13.44
CA TYR A 6 -5.97 13.55 -12.50
C TYR A 6 -6.79 14.81 -12.80
N TYR A 7 -6.14 15.90 -13.22
CA TYR A 7 -6.86 17.15 -13.55
C TYR A 7 -7.74 16.96 -14.78
N ALA A 8 -7.21 16.28 -15.81
CA ALA A 8 -8.00 15.96 -17.00
C ALA A 8 -9.17 15.00 -16.70
N GLN A 9 -9.00 14.07 -15.76
CA GLN A 9 -10.08 13.18 -15.30
C GLN A 9 -11.17 13.96 -14.55
N GLU A 10 -10.80 14.87 -13.66
CA GLU A 10 -11.72 15.74 -12.94
C GLU A 10 -12.48 16.67 -13.89
N ASP A 11 -11.79 17.29 -14.87
CA ASP A 11 -12.42 18.16 -15.88
C ASP A 11 -13.54 17.42 -16.63
N VAL A 12 -13.26 16.19 -17.11
CA VAL A 12 -14.25 15.36 -17.81
C VAL A 12 -15.40 14.95 -16.88
N LEU A 13 -15.11 14.59 -15.63
CA LEU A 13 -16.13 14.23 -14.65
C LEU A 13 -17.11 15.37 -14.40
N PHE A 14 -16.59 16.58 -14.14
CA PHE A 14 -17.40 17.76 -13.84
C PHE A 14 -18.22 18.19 -15.05
N GLU A 15 -17.63 18.21 -16.24
CA GLU A 15 -18.34 18.52 -17.49
C GLU A 15 -19.51 17.54 -17.73
N MET A 16 -19.28 16.23 -17.53
CA MET A 16 -20.32 15.22 -17.75
C MET A 16 -21.40 15.27 -16.68
N ALA A 17 -21.04 15.54 -15.42
CA ALA A 17 -21.98 15.72 -14.33
C ALA A 17 -22.95 16.88 -14.61
N GLU A 18 -22.42 18.03 -15.06
CA GLU A 18 -23.23 19.19 -15.45
C GLU A 18 -24.15 18.85 -16.64
N LYS A 19 -23.61 18.22 -17.69
CA LYS A 19 -24.37 17.89 -18.90
C LYS A 19 -25.48 16.86 -18.67
N LYS A 20 -25.30 15.93 -17.74
CA LYS A 20 -26.20 14.78 -17.53
C LYS A 20 -27.01 14.84 -16.24
N GLY A 21 -26.73 15.81 -15.36
CA GLY A 21 -27.48 16.03 -14.12
C GLY A 21 -27.25 14.95 -13.05
N PHE A 22 -26.05 14.36 -12.97
CA PHE A 22 -25.67 13.43 -11.90
C PHE A 22 -24.72 14.10 -10.89
N ASN A 23 -24.77 13.66 -9.63
CA ASN A 23 -23.81 14.06 -8.60
C ASN A 23 -22.50 13.29 -8.73
N TRP A 24 -21.40 13.88 -8.27
CA TRP A 24 -20.08 13.24 -8.28
C TRP A 24 -19.40 13.27 -6.91
N SER A 25 -18.40 12.41 -6.72
CA SER A 25 -17.42 12.50 -5.65
C SER A 25 -16.04 12.09 -6.20
N VAL A 26 -14.97 12.70 -5.70
CA VAL A 26 -13.58 12.34 -6.08
C VAL A 26 -12.88 11.81 -4.84
N HIS A 27 -12.20 10.68 -4.95
CA HIS A 27 -11.52 10.05 -3.82
C HIS A 27 -10.02 9.97 -4.12
N ARG A 28 -9.22 10.52 -3.21
CA ARG A 28 -7.77 10.69 -3.36
C ARG A 28 -7.09 9.84 -2.28
N PRO A 29 -6.94 8.53 -2.52
CA PRO A 29 -6.20 7.68 -1.61
C PRO A 29 -4.71 8.02 -1.65
N HIS A 30 -4.02 7.71 -0.55
CA HIS A 30 -2.58 7.66 -0.49
C HIS A 30 -2.09 6.27 -0.96
N THR A 31 -0.93 5.80 -0.47
CA THR A 31 -0.41 4.47 -0.82
C THR A 31 -1.41 3.38 -0.46
N MET A 32 -1.84 2.62 -1.47
CA MET A 32 -2.88 1.62 -1.35
C MET A 32 -2.37 0.32 -0.74
N ILE A 33 -3.08 -0.17 0.28
CA ILE A 33 -2.86 -1.47 0.93
C ILE A 33 -4.08 -2.36 0.67
N GLY A 34 -3.84 -3.49 0.04
CA GLY A 34 -4.88 -4.46 -0.29
C GLY A 34 -4.30 -5.64 -1.05
N LEU A 35 -5.17 -6.58 -1.42
CA LEU A 35 -4.79 -7.80 -2.12
C LEU A 35 -5.40 -7.85 -3.52
N VAL A 36 -4.56 -7.65 -4.54
CA VAL A 36 -4.89 -7.95 -5.94
C VAL A 36 -3.65 -8.52 -6.61
N ILE A 37 -3.75 -9.76 -7.12
CA ILE A 37 -2.66 -10.41 -7.85
C ILE A 37 -2.57 -9.82 -9.26
N GLY A 38 -1.34 -9.51 -9.71
CA GLY A 38 -1.10 -8.89 -11.01
C GLY A 38 -1.36 -7.39 -11.08
N ASN A 39 -1.68 -6.74 -9.95
CA ASN A 39 -1.76 -5.29 -9.89
C ASN A 39 -0.35 -4.66 -9.85
N ALA A 40 -0.17 -3.52 -10.52
CA ALA A 40 1.10 -2.80 -10.56
C ALA A 40 1.45 -2.12 -9.23
N MET A 41 0.46 -1.83 -8.38
CA MET A 41 0.64 -1.06 -7.14
C MET A 41 0.20 -1.90 -5.94
N ASN A 42 1.11 -2.72 -5.42
CA ASN A 42 0.78 -3.68 -4.36
C ASN A 42 1.89 -3.77 -3.30
N MET A 43 1.91 -2.80 -2.38
CA MET A 43 2.97 -2.72 -1.36
C MET A 43 2.90 -3.87 -0.36
N ALA A 44 1.72 -4.22 0.17
CA ALA A 44 1.63 -5.31 1.14
C ALA A 44 2.09 -6.65 0.55
N VAL A 45 1.64 -7.04 -0.65
CA VAL A 45 2.12 -8.29 -1.26
C VAL A 45 3.62 -8.23 -1.55
N THR A 46 4.13 -7.09 -2.04
CA THR A 46 5.57 -6.91 -2.28
C THR A 46 6.40 -7.11 -1.01
N LEU A 47 6.00 -6.49 0.12
CA LEU A 47 6.70 -6.64 1.40
C LEU A 47 6.58 -8.06 1.97
N ALA A 48 5.45 -8.74 1.79
CA ALA A 48 5.27 -10.12 2.21
C ALA A 48 6.20 -11.08 1.45
N VAL A 49 6.33 -10.89 0.14
CA VAL A 49 7.27 -11.67 -0.70
C VAL A 49 8.71 -11.36 -0.31
N TYR A 50 9.06 -10.09 -0.11
CA TYR A 50 10.41 -9.71 0.33
C TYR A 50 10.77 -10.36 1.68
N ALA A 51 9.90 -10.26 2.67
CA ALA A 51 10.09 -10.89 3.98
C ALA A 51 10.24 -12.42 3.84
N SER A 52 9.40 -13.06 3.03
CA SER A 52 9.47 -14.51 2.77
C SER A 52 10.81 -14.92 2.13
N ILE A 53 11.33 -14.12 1.19
CA ILE A 53 12.64 -14.33 0.57
C ILE A 53 13.76 -14.17 1.60
N CYS A 54 13.73 -13.12 2.43
CA CYS A 54 14.69 -12.92 3.51
C CYS A 54 14.68 -14.10 4.49
N LYS A 55 13.50 -14.57 4.92
CA LYS A 55 13.35 -15.73 5.81
C LYS A 55 13.90 -17.01 5.18
N HIS A 56 13.64 -17.23 3.90
CA HIS A 56 14.11 -18.43 3.21
C HIS A 56 15.63 -18.45 3.00
N THR A 57 16.22 -17.31 2.66
CA THR A 57 17.63 -17.18 2.27
C THR A 57 18.56 -16.82 3.43
N GLY A 58 18.01 -16.35 4.55
CA GLY A 58 18.77 -15.78 5.66
C GLY A 58 19.34 -14.40 5.37
N ARG A 59 18.95 -13.76 4.26
CA ARG A 59 19.40 -12.39 3.92
C ARG A 59 18.77 -11.39 4.92
N PRO A 60 19.50 -10.33 5.32
CA PRO A 60 18.96 -9.32 6.23
C PRO A 60 17.69 -8.68 5.68
N PHE A 61 16.69 -8.45 6.55
CA PHE A 61 15.44 -7.76 6.19
C PHE A 61 15.60 -6.24 6.40
N VAL A 62 16.20 -5.60 5.40
CA VAL A 62 16.62 -4.18 5.43
C VAL A 62 15.49 -3.30 4.89
N TYR A 63 15.21 -2.17 5.56
CA TYR A 63 14.30 -1.16 5.01
C TYR A 63 14.88 -0.58 3.70
N PRO A 64 14.14 -0.63 2.58
CA PRO A 64 14.70 -0.30 1.26
C PRO A 64 14.68 1.19 0.91
N GLY A 65 13.85 1.96 1.60
CA GLY A 65 13.51 3.33 1.23
C GLY A 65 14.50 4.40 1.69
N SER A 66 14.09 5.67 1.58
CA SER A 66 14.88 6.85 1.94
C SER A 66 14.96 7.08 3.46
N PRO A 67 16.00 7.78 3.96
CA PRO A 67 16.06 8.15 5.38
C PRO A 67 14.92 9.09 5.78
N GLU A 68 14.43 9.93 4.88
CA GLU A 68 13.30 10.81 5.08
C GLU A 68 12.04 9.98 5.36
N GLN A 69 11.65 9.09 4.44
CA GLN A 69 10.44 8.28 4.60
C GLN A 69 10.55 7.30 5.76
N TYR A 70 11.75 6.80 6.08
CA TYR A 70 11.97 5.93 7.24
C TYR A 70 11.56 6.61 8.56
N ASN A 71 11.81 7.92 8.69
CA ASN A 71 11.62 8.71 9.91
C ASN A 71 10.37 9.60 9.91
N ALA A 72 9.84 9.91 8.73
CA ALA A 72 8.70 10.79 8.52
C ALA A 72 7.40 10.22 9.10
N ALA A 73 6.49 11.13 9.48
CA ALA A 73 5.10 10.79 9.72
C ALA A 73 4.41 10.49 8.38
N THR A 74 3.70 9.36 8.31
CA THR A 74 2.99 8.99 7.09
C THR A 74 1.71 8.21 7.41
N ASP A 75 0.80 8.14 6.44
CA ASP A 75 -0.43 7.36 6.48
C ASP A 75 -0.49 6.42 5.27
N VAL A 76 -1.51 5.58 5.19
CA VAL A 76 -1.79 4.71 4.03
C VAL A 76 -3.30 4.54 3.87
N SER A 77 -3.71 3.96 2.74
CA SER A 77 -5.11 3.72 2.38
C SER A 77 -5.39 2.23 2.24
N ASP A 78 -6.14 1.67 3.19
CA ASP A 78 -6.70 0.33 3.05
C ASP A 78 -7.78 0.31 1.96
N ALA A 79 -7.75 -0.68 1.08
CA ALA A 79 -8.75 -0.85 0.03
C ALA A 79 -10.19 -0.91 0.57
N ARG A 80 -10.40 -1.46 1.77
CA ARG A 80 -11.70 -1.50 2.45
C ARG A 80 -12.14 -0.11 2.91
N VAL A 81 -11.20 0.74 3.36
CA VAL A 81 -11.50 2.15 3.71
C VAL A 81 -11.88 2.95 2.46
N VAL A 82 -11.19 2.72 1.33
CA VAL A 82 -11.57 3.36 0.06
C VAL A 82 -12.96 2.93 -0.40
N ALA A 83 -13.24 1.62 -0.37
CA ALA A 83 -14.57 1.09 -0.70
C ALA A 83 -15.65 1.65 0.23
N ALA A 84 -15.40 1.72 1.54
CA ALA A 84 -16.32 2.28 2.51
C ALA A 84 -16.59 3.77 2.25
N GLN A 85 -15.57 4.57 1.93
CA GLN A 85 -15.76 6.01 1.65
C GLN A 85 -16.53 6.24 0.35
N LEU A 86 -16.29 5.43 -0.69
CA LEU A 86 -17.07 5.46 -1.94
C LEU A 86 -18.55 5.19 -1.67
N MET A 87 -18.84 4.13 -0.90
CA MET A 87 -20.22 3.76 -0.53
C MET A 87 -20.87 4.83 0.36
N TRP A 88 -20.12 5.40 1.29
CA TRP A 88 -20.59 6.49 2.14
C TRP A 88 -20.95 7.73 1.32
N ALA A 89 -20.05 8.18 0.44
CA ALA A 89 -20.26 9.37 -0.38
C ALA A 89 -21.45 9.21 -1.33
N ALA A 90 -21.64 8.01 -1.90
CA ALA A 90 -22.79 7.70 -2.75
C ALA A 90 -24.15 7.75 -2.01
N ASN A 91 -24.16 7.52 -0.70
CA ASN A 91 -25.37 7.47 0.13
C ASN A 91 -25.55 8.69 1.05
N THR A 92 -24.65 9.67 0.99
CA THR A 92 -24.67 10.87 1.84
C THR A 92 -24.90 12.11 0.97
N PRO A 93 -26.12 12.67 0.94
CA PRO A 93 -26.43 13.83 0.09
C PRO A 93 -25.50 15.03 0.31
N GLU A 94 -25.06 15.25 1.55
CA GLU A 94 -24.15 16.34 1.94
C GLU A 94 -22.72 16.13 1.41
N ALA A 95 -22.36 14.91 1.01
CA ALA A 95 -21.07 14.58 0.41
C ALA A 95 -21.06 14.74 -1.12
N ALA A 96 -22.21 15.09 -1.73
CA ALA A 96 -22.31 15.28 -3.17
C ALA A 96 -21.39 16.42 -3.64
N ASN A 97 -20.84 16.24 -4.85
CA ASN A 97 -20.02 17.21 -5.57
C ASN A 97 -18.80 17.67 -4.76
N THR A 98 -18.17 16.75 -4.04
CA THR A 98 -17.05 17.03 -3.12
C THR A 98 -15.88 16.06 -3.35
N PRO A 99 -14.64 16.57 -3.40
CA PRO A 99 -13.44 15.74 -3.35
C PRO A 99 -13.05 15.41 -1.90
N PHE A 100 -12.63 14.16 -1.67
CA PHE A 100 -12.21 13.63 -0.38
C PHE A 100 -10.80 13.01 -0.46
N ASN A 101 -9.96 13.31 0.52
CA ASN A 101 -8.82 12.44 0.82
C ASN A 101 -9.33 11.15 1.46
N THR A 102 -8.57 10.06 1.32
CA THR A 102 -9.01 8.75 1.77
C THR A 102 -7.88 7.96 2.40
N VAL A 103 -7.75 7.99 3.73
CA VAL A 103 -6.73 7.22 4.47
C VAL A 103 -7.31 6.52 5.69
N ASN A 104 -6.51 5.62 6.26
CA ASN A 104 -6.85 4.76 7.39
C ASN A 104 -7.32 5.52 8.65
N GLY A 105 -6.80 6.73 8.87
CA GLY A 105 -7.15 7.59 10.00
C GLY A 105 -6.15 7.55 11.16
N ASP A 106 -5.10 6.73 11.08
CA ASP A 106 -3.90 6.84 11.91
C ASP A 106 -2.70 7.35 11.10
N ILE A 107 -1.66 7.75 11.83
CA ILE A 107 -0.35 8.16 11.31
C ILE A 107 0.70 7.28 11.99
N PHE A 108 1.70 6.85 11.24
CA PHE A 108 2.78 6.01 11.73
C PHE A 108 4.14 6.48 11.20
N ARG A 109 5.21 5.80 11.64
CA ARG A 109 6.55 5.90 11.06
C ARG A 109 6.99 4.54 10.56
N TRP A 110 7.68 4.50 9.42
CA TRP A 110 8.22 3.25 8.88
C TRP A 110 9.20 2.56 9.82
N THR A 111 10.01 3.31 10.58
CA THR A 111 10.83 2.77 11.69
C THR A 111 10.06 1.86 12.67
N TRP A 112 8.79 2.19 12.95
CA TRP A 112 7.92 1.38 13.80
C TRP A 112 7.24 0.26 13.01
N LEU A 113 6.60 0.58 11.88
CA LEU A 113 5.84 -0.41 11.12
C LEU A 113 6.74 -1.52 10.57
N TRP A 114 7.96 -1.18 10.13
CA TRP A 114 8.94 -2.14 9.61
C TRP A 114 9.31 -3.20 10.65
N LYS A 115 9.51 -2.79 11.92
CA LYS A 115 9.73 -3.71 13.03
C LYS A 115 8.52 -4.62 13.25
N LYS A 116 7.31 -4.08 13.16
CA LYS A 116 6.07 -4.88 13.30
C LYS A 116 5.87 -5.89 12.18
N ILE A 117 6.24 -5.52 10.95
CA ILE A 117 6.24 -6.46 9.82
C ILE A 117 7.31 -7.53 10.03
N ALA A 118 8.52 -7.17 10.46
CA ALA A 118 9.57 -8.13 10.77
C ALA A 118 9.14 -9.12 11.86
N ASP A 119 8.59 -8.63 12.98
CA ASP A 119 8.04 -9.44 14.06
C ASP A 119 7.00 -10.45 13.54
N TYR A 120 6.09 -10.00 12.67
CA TYR A 120 5.03 -10.85 12.09
C TYR A 120 5.58 -12.02 11.24
N PHE A 121 6.70 -11.79 10.54
CA PHE A 121 7.38 -12.82 9.75
C PHE A 121 8.43 -13.61 10.55
N GLU A 122 8.58 -13.35 11.86
CA GLU A 122 9.63 -13.91 12.71
C GLU A 122 11.04 -13.60 12.18
N LEU A 123 11.23 -12.35 11.77
CA LEU A 123 12.50 -11.80 11.32
C LEU A 123 12.96 -10.70 12.27
N ASP A 124 14.27 -10.51 12.35
CA ASP A 124 14.84 -9.28 12.88
C ASP A 124 14.86 -8.21 11.79
N ALA A 125 14.32 -7.03 12.10
CA ALA A 125 14.52 -5.85 11.26
C ALA A 125 16.02 -5.49 11.28
N ALA A 126 16.68 -5.60 10.13
CA ALA A 126 18.09 -5.30 10.02
C ALA A 126 18.36 -3.80 10.25
N GLU A 127 19.58 -3.47 10.67
CA GLU A 127 20.01 -2.08 10.83
C GLU A 127 19.86 -1.33 9.50
N TYR A 128 19.20 -0.18 9.55
CA TYR A 128 19.01 0.66 8.37
C TYR A 128 20.34 1.33 8.01
N PRO A 129 20.87 1.17 6.79
CA PRO A 129 22.20 1.67 6.41
C PRO A 129 22.29 3.20 6.27
N GLY A 130 21.20 3.94 6.54
CA GLY A 130 21.17 5.40 6.44
C GLY A 130 21.03 5.93 5.00
N GLN A 131 20.82 5.05 4.03
CA GLN A 131 20.70 5.38 2.61
C GLN A 131 19.77 4.38 1.90
N PRO A 132 19.10 4.78 0.80
CA PRO A 132 18.24 3.88 0.04
C PRO A 132 18.94 2.58 -0.38
N THR A 133 18.24 1.47 -0.23
CA THR A 133 18.62 0.16 -0.75
C THR A 133 17.46 -0.42 -1.57
N PRO A 134 17.28 -0.01 -2.84
CA PRO A 134 16.08 -0.33 -3.60
C PRO A 134 15.83 -1.83 -3.78
N LEU A 135 14.59 -2.29 -3.54
CA LEU A 135 14.16 -3.66 -3.72
C LEU A 135 14.36 -4.15 -5.17
N GLU A 136 14.14 -3.30 -6.16
CA GLU A 136 14.32 -3.66 -7.58
C GLU A 136 15.75 -4.19 -7.84
N THR A 137 16.75 -3.61 -7.18
CA THR A 137 18.14 -4.09 -7.26
C THR A 137 18.36 -5.32 -6.37
N GLN A 138 17.85 -5.28 -5.13
CA GLN A 138 18.08 -6.37 -4.17
C GLN A 138 17.48 -7.70 -4.63
N MET A 139 16.33 -7.64 -5.30
CA MET A 139 15.48 -8.78 -5.68
C MET A 139 15.66 -9.21 -7.15
N ALA A 140 16.76 -8.83 -7.80
CA ALA A 140 17.04 -9.22 -9.18
C ALA A 140 17.08 -10.75 -9.39
N ASP A 141 17.48 -11.51 -8.35
CA ASP A 141 17.51 -12.98 -8.33
C ASP A 141 16.20 -13.62 -7.82
N ALA A 142 15.21 -12.82 -7.44
CA ALA A 142 13.97 -13.31 -6.85
C ALA A 142 13.21 -14.35 -7.69
N PRO A 143 13.19 -14.33 -9.04
CA PRO A 143 12.49 -15.37 -9.81
C PRO A 143 12.99 -16.79 -9.53
N ALA A 144 14.31 -16.96 -9.38
CA ALA A 144 14.90 -18.26 -9.07
C ALA A 144 14.58 -18.67 -7.62
N VAL A 145 14.84 -17.77 -6.66
CA VAL A 145 14.60 -18.02 -5.22
C VAL A 145 13.13 -18.30 -4.93
N TRP A 146 12.21 -17.58 -5.58
CA TRP A 146 10.78 -17.76 -5.40
C TRP A 146 10.29 -19.12 -5.92
N SER A 147 10.87 -19.62 -7.01
CA SER A 147 10.56 -20.95 -7.53
C SER A 147 10.92 -22.04 -6.52
N ASP A 148 12.05 -21.90 -5.82
CA ASP A 148 12.46 -22.81 -4.75
C ASP A 148 11.53 -22.71 -3.54
N ILE A 149 11.08 -21.50 -3.17
CA ILE A 149 10.09 -21.28 -2.10
C ILE A 149 8.77 -21.97 -2.44
N ILE A 150 8.27 -21.81 -3.67
CA ILE A 150 7.04 -22.47 -4.14
C ILE A 150 7.16 -23.99 -3.98
N ALA A 151 8.25 -24.58 -4.48
CA ALA A 151 8.48 -26.01 -4.42
C ALA A 151 8.59 -26.54 -2.97
N LYS A 152 9.32 -25.82 -2.11
CA LYS A 152 9.55 -26.21 -0.71
C LYS A 152 8.28 -26.16 0.13
N HIS A 153 7.43 -25.15 -0.09
CA HIS A 153 6.25 -24.91 0.75
C HIS A 153 4.93 -25.36 0.10
N GLY A 154 4.95 -25.86 -1.14
CA GLY A 154 3.75 -26.28 -1.87
C GLY A 154 2.79 -25.12 -2.12
N LEU A 155 3.33 -23.97 -2.51
CA LEU A 155 2.57 -22.75 -2.80
C LEU A 155 1.91 -22.82 -4.18
N GLN A 156 1.01 -21.88 -4.46
CA GLN A 156 0.53 -21.66 -5.82
C GLN A 156 1.69 -21.26 -6.74
N ASP A 157 1.68 -21.78 -7.97
CA ASP A 157 2.70 -21.48 -8.99
C ASP A 157 2.44 -20.11 -9.64
N ILE A 158 2.70 -19.05 -8.87
CA ILE A 158 2.57 -17.65 -9.31
C ILE A 158 3.98 -17.05 -9.44
N PRO A 159 4.38 -16.59 -10.64
CA PRO A 159 5.66 -15.92 -10.82
C PRO A 159 5.80 -14.69 -9.92
N VAL A 160 6.98 -14.50 -9.33
CA VAL A 160 7.22 -13.41 -8.36
C VAL A 160 6.92 -12.03 -8.92
N GLY A 161 7.18 -11.79 -10.22
CA GLY A 161 6.88 -10.52 -10.88
C GLY A 161 5.39 -10.22 -11.09
N LYS A 162 4.49 -11.20 -10.83
CA LYS A 162 3.03 -10.97 -10.74
C LYS A 162 2.57 -10.69 -9.31
N LEU A 163 3.40 -10.98 -8.32
CA LEU A 163 3.11 -10.77 -6.90
C LEU A 163 3.69 -9.43 -6.43
N ALA A 164 4.95 -9.18 -6.76
CA ALA A 164 5.73 -8.08 -6.26
C ALA A 164 6.04 -7.06 -7.36
N SER A 165 5.79 -5.80 -7.05
CA SER A 165 6.23 -4.66 -7.85
C SER A 165 7.28 -3.89 -7.06
N TRP A 166 8.54 -4.27 -7.24
CA TRP A 166 9.66 -3.74 -6.46
C TRP A 166 9.84 -2.25 -6.71
N TRP A 167 9.94 -1.83 -7.97
CA TRP A 167 10.04 -0.40 -8.34
C TRP A 167 8.94 0.48 -7.72
N HIS A 168 7.71 -0.02 -7.61
CA HIS A 168 6.60 0.76 -7.05
C HIS A 168 6.78 0.96 -5.55
N SER A 169 7.15 -0.12 -4.84
CA SER A 169 7.42 -0.03 -3.41
C SER A 169 8.64 0.86 -3.15
N ASP A 170 9.65 0.81 -4.01
CA ASP A 170 10.80 1.72 -3.97
C ASP A 170 10.38 3.18 -4.20
N ALA A 171 9.46 3.46 -5.12
CA ALA A 171 8.95 4.81 -5.35
C ALA A 171 8.18 5.37 -4.15
N ASP A 172 7.38 4.55 -3.47
CA ASP A 172 6.61 4.97 -2.29
C ASP A 172 7.45 5.07 -1.02
N LEU A 173 8.36 4.12 -0.80
CA LEU A 173 9.26 4.08 0.36
C LEU A 173 10.46 5.01 0.20
N GLY A 174 10.80 5.40 -1.02
CA GLY A 174 11.93 6.25 -1.37
C GLY A 174 11.60 7.74 -1.46
N ARG A 175 10.44 8.19 -0.98
CA ARG A 175 10.06 9.61 -1.02
C ARG A 175 10.99 10.45 -0.15
N ASP A 176 11.51 11.55 -0.69
CA ASP A 176 12.36 12.49 0.04
C ASP A 176 11.56 13.60 0.73
N ILE A 177 10.25 13.40 0.90
CA ILE A 177 9.32 14.37 1.48
C ILE A 177 8.30 13.66 2.37
N GLU A 178 8.01 14.27 3.52
CA GLU A 178 6.96 13.82 4.42
C GLU A 178 5.58 13.99 3.76
N CYS A 179 4.78 12.92 3.75
CA CYS A 179 3.46 12.90 3.11
C CYS A 179 2.45 12.16 3.99
N PHE A 180 1.40 12.89 4.39
CA PHE A 180 0.20 12.41 5.05
C PHE A 180 -0.97 13.32 4.65
N THR A 181 -2.19 12.89 4.93
CA THR A 181 -3.42 13.52 4.41
C THR A 181 -4.36 13.93 5.54
N ASP A 182 -5.07 15.04 5.33
CA ASP A 182 -6.14 15.49 6.21
C ASP A 182 -7.48 14.87 5.80
N MET A 183 -8.21 14.31 6.77
CA MET A 183 -9.51 13.67 6.56
C MET A 183 -10.70 14.58 6.95
N THR A 184 -10.45 15.84 7.35
CA THR A 184 -11.45 16.73 7.98
C THR A 184 -12.74 16.82 7.16
N ASN A 185 -12.64 17.01 5.83
CA ASN A 185 -13.83 17.11 4.95
C ASN A 185 -14.79 15.92 5.09
N SER A 186 -14.27 14.70 5.17
CA SER A 186 -15.12 13.51 5.35
C SER A 186 -15.62 13.38 6.80
N ARG A 187 -14.76 13.71 7.78
CA ARG A 187 -15.05 13.56 9.21
C ARG A 187 -16.15 14.49 9.69
N ILE A 188 -16.16 15.75 9.24
CA ILE A 188 -17.21 16.72 9.61
C ILE A 188 -18.58 16.36 9.03
N LEU A 189 -18.60 15.57 7.95
CA LEU A 189 -19.80 15.03 7.31
C LEU A 189 -20.19 13.65 7.87
N GLY A 190 -19.57 13.22 8.98
CA GLY A 190 -19.94 12.00 9.70
C GLY A 190 -19.27 10.72 9.19
N TYR A 191 -18.31 10.78 8.28
CA TYR A 191 -17.52 9.60 7.91
C TYR A 191 -16.56 9.22 9.04
N ASP A 192 -16.78 8.08 9.69
CA ASP A 192 -16.03 7.66 10.88
C ASP A 192 -15.17 6.41 10.71
N THR A 193 -15.24 5.72 9.56
CA THR A 193 -14.45 4.51 9.26
C THR A 193 -12.97 4.69 9.62
N TYR A 194 -12.42 3.68 10.28
CA TYR A 194 -11.03 3.62 10.71
C TYR A 194 -10.50 2.20 10.49
N GLN A 195 -9.24 2.10 10.08
CA GLN A 195 -8.54 0.84 9.94
C GLN A 195 -7.14 0.98 10.56
N PRO A 196 -6.76 0.18 11.57
CA PRO A 196 -5.39 0.20 12.07
C PRO A 196 -4.40 -0.14 10.96
N THR A 197 -3.40 0.71 10.74
CA THR A 197 -2.48 0.51 9.62
C THR A 197 -1.74 -0.83 9.69
N LEU A 198 -1.28 -1.26 10.87
CA LEU A 198 -0.65 -2.58 11.00
C LEU A 198 -1.59 -3.71 10.54
N ALA A 199 -2.87 -3.63 10.91
CA ALA A 199 -3.87 -4.61 10.51
C ALA A 199 -4.11 -4.62 9.00
N SER A 200 -4.04 -3.46 8.31
CA SER A 200 -4.11 -3.43 6.84
C SER A 200 -3.06 -4.33 6.18
N PHE A 201 -1.85 -4.38 6.73
CA PHE A 201 -0.78 -5.25 6.21
C PHE A 201 -0.97 -6.69 6.65
N THR A 202 -1.18 -6.94 7.94
CA THR A 202 -1.28 -8.32 8.46
C THR A 202 -2.50 -9.05 7.93
N ASP A 203 -3.63 -8.39 7.73
CA ASP A 203 -4.81 -9.00 7.12
C ASP A 203 -4.51 -9.49 5.69
N VAL A 204 -3.74 -8.73 4.91
CA VAL A 204 -3.28 -9.16 3.58
C VAL A 204 -2.31 -10.33 3.71
N PHE A 205 -1.39 -10.30 4.67
CA PHE A 205 -0.43 -11.37 4.87
C PHE A 205 -1.12 -12.68 5.30
N ASP A 206 -2.11 -12.61 6.17
CA ASP A 206 -2.93 -13.73 6.61
C ASP A 206 -3.70 -14.33 5.42
N GLU A 207 -4.30 -13.50 4.58
CA GLU A 207 -5.00 -13.95 3.38
C GLU A 207 -4.04 -14.62 2.37
N LEU A 208 -2.85 -14.05 2.15
CA LEU A 208 -1.82 -14.66 1.31
C LEU A 208 -1.38 -16.03 1.83
N ARG A 209 -1.22 -16.19 3.16
CA ARG A 209 -0.91 -17.47 3.80
C ARG A 209 -2.05 -18.47 3.65
N ALA A 210 -3.29 -18.04 3.91
CA ALA A 210 -4.48 -18.87 3.78
C ALA A 210 -4.66 -19.40 2.35
N GLN A 211 -4.37 -18.58 1.35
CA GLN A 211 -4.39 -18.96 -0.06
C GLN A 211 -3.14 -19.74 -0.51
N LYS A 212 -2.16 -19.99 0.36
CA LYS A 212 -0.86 -20.59 0.02
C LYS A 212 -0.14 -19.86 -1.11
N ILE A 213 -0.19 -18.53 -1.10
CA ILE A 213 0.57 -17.67 -2.01
C ILE A 213 1.94 -17.36 -1.41
N ILE A 214 2.02 -17.22 -0.08
CA ILE A 214 3.28 -17.10 0.67
C ILE A 214 3.38 -18.21 1.73
N PRO A 215 4.58 -18.53 2.25
CA PRO A 215 4.74 -19.47 3.35
C PRO A 215 4.03 -19.04 4.65
N SER A 216 3.56 -20.02 5.43
CA SER A 216 3.11 -19.81 6.81
C SER A 216 4.26 -19.34 7.70
#